data_AF-A0A956J5P0-F1
#
_entry.id   AF-A0A956J5P0-F1
#
_cell.length_a   1.000
_cell.length_b   1.000
_cell.length_c   1.000
_cell.angle_alpha   90.00
_cell.angle_beta   90.00
_cell.angle_gamma   90.00
#
_symmetry.space_group_name_H-M   'P 1'
#
loop_
_entity.id
_entity.type
_entity.pdbx_description
1 polymer ?
#
loop_
_entity_poly.entity_id
_entity_poly.type
_entity_poly.pdbx_seq_one_letter_code
_entity_poly.pdbx_strand_id
1 'polypeptide(L)'
;MSSGSLYPSEPPPDSGPGADAPRVVRHVIAVAGGRGGVGKSIVAINLGVYLAQLGRTVVVADANPAGADLHTMLGEAMPRAGNDEDAPEEEELTPIKTQVPGLLLLPQAYSRNSTVPLRPGRKARWAFRLRQLDVDYVILDLGAGTTPATLDLFLTADLGLCVTSPEPPSVEATYRFARALFQRKLRRTLIKDRFKVRMVERAQDPLPPLPSPIEMVRAIARYDSSVAELAAAELAKLRPRLVVNSARLRTDNDLGTAMCDMSRRYLGVEFDYVGHVEQEDSVWLSVVRRRPLLIDSPTSKAARNIERIARRILALATTREQTKVATPVPIVPAEPNLYEVLWTHRGASDEELRRAYKRQREIYQQDSLPLTSLLTEEELARERARVDEAYDTLLDPIRRRAYDKSTFPEAEAGEQPPRPEVDAALAAERAMLRAELAREIHPETEFSGALLKKVRQSLGIEIEEIANRTKISASHLKAIEEEDFRSLPAAVYTRGFVQEVAKYLKVDPAQVSRSYLKRHRAWRQAHGVDP
;
A
#
# COMPACT_ATOMS: atom_id res chain seq x y z
N MET A 1 39.91 -55.58 -46.89
CA MET A 1 38.67 -55.27 -47.63
C MET A 1 37.49 -55.68 -46.78
N SER A 2 36.70 -54.71 -46.31
CA SER A 2 35.41 -54.84 -45.60
C SER A 2 34.90 -53.40 -45.41
N SER A 3 34.09 -52.87 -46.34
CA SER A 3 32.62 -52.64 -46.20
C SER A 3 32.24 -52.16 -44.79
N GLY A 4 31.85 -50.91 -44.52
CA GLY A 4 30.96 -50.03 -45.26
C GLY A 4 29.60 -49.99 -44.57
N SER A 5 29.42 -49.16 -43.54
CA SER A 5 28.13 -48.82 -42.93
C SER A 5 27.91 -47.33 -43.05
N LEU A 6 26.87 -46.96 -43.81
CA LEU A 6 26.43 -45.60 -44.13
C LEU A 6 25.18 -45.29 -43.29
N TYR A 7 25.35 -44.58 -42.18
CA TYR A 7 24.31 -43.73 -41.59
C TYR A 7 24.98 -42.54 -40.87
N PRO A 8 24.57 -41.28 -41.11
CA PRO A 8 25.10 -40.14 -40.37
C PRO A 8 24.53 -40.16 -38.95
N SER A 9 25.41 -40.03 -37.96
CA SER A 9 25.07 -39.85 -36.55
C SER A 9 24.23 -38.58 -36.35
N GLU A 10 23.09 -38.71 -35.67
CA GLU A 10 22.27 -37.57 -35.24
C GLU A 10 23.11 -36.56 -34.41
N PRO A 11 22.88 -35.24 -34.55
CA PRO A 11 23.53 -34.27 -33.69
C PRO A 11 23.02 -34.40 -32.25
N PRO A 12 23.84 -34.08 -31.23
CA PRO A 12 23.42 -34.15 -29.84
C PRO A 12 22.23 -33.19 -29.59
N PRO A 13 21.34 -33.50 -28.64
CA PRO A 13 20.19 -32.66 -28.35
C PRO A 13 20.66 -31.28 -27.90
N ASP A 14 20.09 -30.28 -28.54
CA ASP A 14 20.28 -28.84 -28.34
C ASP A 14 20.18 -28.50 -26.84
N SER A 15 21.32 -28.27 -26.20
CA SER A 15 21.39 -27.76 -24.85
C SER A 15 20.90 -26.31 -24.88
N GLY A 16 19.63 -26.12 -24.53
CA GLY A 16 18.98 -24.81 -24.45
C GLY A 16 19.77 -23.76 -23.65
N PRO A 17 19.47 -22.47 -23.82
CA PRO A 17 20.36 -21.39 -23.43
C PRO A 17 20.45 -21.25 -21.90
N GLY A 18 21.67 -21.40 -21.37
CA GLY A 18 22.10 -20.77 -20.11
C GLY A 18 21.93 -21.60 -18.83
N ALA A 19 22.54 -22.78 -18.75
CA ALA A 19 23.04 -23.31 -17.46
C ALA A 19 24.46 -22.73 -17.23
N ASP A 20 24.78 -22.36 -15.99
CA ASP A 20 26.08 -21.80 -15.53
C ASP A 20 26.30 -20.28 -15.61
N ALA A 21 25.26 -19.48 -15.39
CA ALA A 21 25.47 -18.22 -14.66
C ALA A 21 25.25 -18.52 -13.17
N PRO A 22 26.18 -18.15 -12.25
CA PRO A 22 25.92 -18.29 -10.82
C PRO A 22 24.63 -17.54 -10.52
N ARG A 23 23.67 -18.22 -9.89
CA ARG A 23 22.44 -17.59 -9.45
C ARG A 23 22.83 -16.64 -8.31
N VAL A 24 23.01 -15.36 -8.64
CA VAL A 24 23.32 -14.30 -7.67
C VAL A 24 22.00 -13.84 -7.04
N VAL A 25 22.04 -13.33 -5.80
CA VAL A 25 20.85 -12.76 -5.13
C VAL A 25 20.09 -11.83 -6.06
N ARG A 26 18.82 -12.17 -6.32
CA ARG A 26 17.98 -11.39 -7.23
C ARG A 26 17.44 -10.15 -6.55
N HIS A 27 17.01 -10.27 -5.29
CA HIS A 27 16.45 -9.14 -4.55
C HIS A 27 16.84 -9.17 -3.06
N VAL A 28 17.26 -8.02 -2.56
CA VAL A 28 17.50 -7.73 -1.15
C VAL A 28 16.36 -6.84 -0.63
N ILE A 29 15.64 -7.32 0.38
CA ILE A 29 14.55 -6.61 1.06
C ILE A 29 15.00 -6.26 2.47
N ALA A 30 15.02 -4.98 2.83
CA ALA A 30 15.32 -4.54 4.19
C ALA A 30 14.04 -4.26 4.97
N VAL A 31 13.87 -4.89 6.14
CA VAL A 31 12.77 -4.61 7.07
C VAL A 31 13.30 -3.77 8.22
N ALA A 32 12.86 -2.52 8.30
CA ALA A 32 13.21 -1.57 9.35
C ALA A 32 11.98 -1.05 10.07
N GLY A 33 12.20 -0.24 11.09
CA GLY A 33 11.16 0.48 11.81
C GLY A 33 11.78 1.45 12.80
N GLY A 34 11.08 2.55 13.04
CA GLY A 34 11.59 3.62 13.92
C GLY A 34 11.78 3.16 15.36
N ARG A 35 11.01 2.16 15.81
CA ARG A 35 10.95 1.72 17.21
C ARG A 35 11.17 0.21 17.35
N GLY A 36 11.68 -0.19 18.53
CA GLY A 36 11.67 -1.59 18.98
C GLY A 36 10.25 -2.08 19.26
N GLY A 37 9.98 -3.37 19.08
CA GLY A 37 8.69 -3.96 19.43
C GLY A 37 7.54 -3.76 18.42
N VAL A 38 7.72 -3.00 17.33
CA VAL A 38 6.68 -2.83 16.30
C VAL A 38 6.40 -4.07 15.43
N GLY A 39 7.12 -5.18 15.65
CA GLY A 39 6.92 -6.44 14.93
C GLY A 39 7.70 -6.61 13.62
N LYS A 40 8.83 -5.91 13.44
CA LYS A 40 9.73 -6.05 12.27
C LYS A 40 10.08 -7.51 11.96
N SER A 41 10.57 -8.24 12.96
CA SER A 41 10.98 -9.64 12.84
C SER A 41 9.83 -10.57 12.46
N ILE A 42 8.61 -10.30 12.96
CA ILE A 42 7.40 -11.05 12.59
C ILE A 42 7.10 -10.85 11.10
N VAL A 43 7.14 -9.61 10.62
CA VAL A 43 6.94 -9.31 9.19
C VAL A 43 8.04 -9.94 8.33
N ALA A 44 9.31 -9.83 8.75
CA ALA A 44 10.46 -10.38 8.03
C ALA A 44 10.39 -11.90 7.87
N ILE A 45 10.17 -12.65 8.96
CA ILE A 45 10.07 -14.10 8.94
C ILE A 45 8.91 -14.56 8.07
N ASN A 46 7.71 -14.00 8.28
CA ASN A 46 6.53 -14.47 7.55
C ASN A 46 6.55 -14.05 6.08
N LEU A 47 7.20 -12.93 5.72
CA LEU A 47 7.49 -12.62 4.31
C LEU A 47 8.41 -13.69 3.71
N GLY A 48 9.44 -14.13 4.44
CA GLY A 48 10.32 -15.20 4.01
C GLY A 48 9.60 -16.54 3.85
N VAL A 49 8.75 -16.92 4.81
CA VAL A 49 7.92 -18.13 4.73
C VAL A 49 7.01 -18.08 3.51
N TYR A 50 6.33 -16.94 3.27
CA TYR A 50 5.46 -16.79 2.11
C TYR A 50 6.20 -16.98 0.79
N LEU A 51 7.37 -16.35 0.63
CA LEU A 51 8.20 -16.49 -0.56
C LEU A 51 8.71 -17.94 -0.73
N ALA A 52 9.10 -18.60 0.36
CA ALA A 52 9.52 -20.00 0.34
C ALA A 52 8.36 -20.94 -0.06
N GLN A 53 7.14 -20.68 0.41
CA GLN A 53 5.93 -21.42 0.00
C GLN A 53 5.62 -21.27 -1.50
N LEU A 54 6.04 -20.17 -2.13
CA LEU A 54 5.99 -19.98 -3.59
C LEU A 54 7.14 -20.66 -4.35
N GLY A 55 7.94 -21.49 -3.67
CA GLY A 55 9.06 -22.23 -4.26
C GLY A 55 10.33 -21.39 -4.48
N ARG A 56 10.45 -20.23 -3.84
CA ARG A 56 11.66 -19.39 -3.90
C ARG A 56 12.68 -19.83 -2.85
N THR A 57 13.96 -19.70 -3.16
CA THR A 57 15.01 -19.84 -2.14
C THR A 57 15.21 -18.51 -1.43
N VAL A 58 15.08 -18.51 -0.10
CA VAL A 58 15.07 -17.28 0.69
C VAL A 58 16.03 -17.39 1.86
N VAL A 59 16.84 -16.37 2.08
CA VAL A 59 17.61 -16.17 3.31
C VAL A 59 16.99 -15.04 4.10
N VAL A 60 16.59 -15.28 5.35
CA VAL A 60 16.30 -14.20 6.31
C VAL A 60 17.54 -14.00 7.16
N ALA A 61 18.08 -12.79 7.16
CA ALA A 61 19.28 -12.43 7.89
C ALA A 61 18.96 -11.56 9.11
N ASP A 62 19.53 -11.93 10.25
CA ASP A 62 19.45 -11.12 11.46
C ASP A 62 20.48 -10.00 11.40
N ALA A 63 20.01 -8.77 11.25
CA ALA A 63 20.82 -7.56 11.14
C ALA A 63 20.50 -6.56 12.25
N ASN A 64 19.94 -7.02 13.37
CA ASN A 64 19.72 -6.19 14.54
C ASN A 64 20.98 -6.19 15.44
N PRO A 65 21.75 -5.09 15.52
CA PRO A 65 22.96 -5.07 16.35
C PRO A 65 22.66 -5.11 17.87
N ALA A 66 21.40 -4.94 18.28
CA ALA A 66 20.99 -4.94 19.68
C ALA A 66 20.60 -6.33 20.21
N GLY A 67 20.41 -7.32 19.33
CA GLY A 67 20.07 -8.68 19.75
C GLY A 67 19.49 -9.52 18.61
N ALA A 68 19.83 -10.81 18.59
CA ALA A 68 19.39 -11.75 17.58
C ALA A 68 18.15 -12.52 18.06
N ASP A 69 17.02 -12.33 17.40
CA ASP A 69 15.72 -12.89 17.82
C ASP A 69 15.19 -13.94 16.82
N LEU A 70 15.68 -13.92 15.58
CA LEU A 70 15.09 -14.70 14.48
C LEU A 70 15.18 -16.22 14.70
N HIS A 71 16.31 -16.70 15.22
CA HIS A 71 16.51 -18.13 15.50
C HIS A 71 15.46 -18.65 16.48
N THR A 72 15.16 -17.90 17.54
CA THR A 72 14.17 -18.28 18.56
C THR A 72 12.77 -18.31 17.96
N MET A 73 12.41 -17.34 17.12
CA MET A 73 11.09 -17.29 16.48
C MET A 73 10.88 -18.39 15.43
N LEU A 74 11.96 -18.89 14.81
CA LEU A 74 11.96 -20.01 13.88
C LEU A 74 12.06 -21.38 14.57
N GLY A 75 12.26 -21.41 15.89
CA GLY A 75 12.46 -22.63 16.65
C GLY A 75 13.83 -23.28 16.43
N GLU A 76 14.80 -22.51 15.93
CA GLU A 76 16.17 -22.96 15.69
C GLU A 76 17.07 -22.69 16.91
N ALA A 77 18.10 -23.52 17.08
CA ALA A 77 19.07 -23.32 18.14
C ALA A 77 19.89 -22.04 17.91
N MET A 78 20.22 -21.34 19.00
CA MET A 78 21.11 -20.18 18.93
C MET A 78 22.48 -20.61 18.39
N PRO A 79 22.96 -20.02 17.28
CA PRO A 79 24.26 -20.35 16.74
C PRO A 79 25.33 -19.73 17.64
N ARG A 80 26.27 -20.58 18.06
CA ARG A 80 27.43 -20.17 18.87
C ARG A 80 28.60 -19.94 17.93
N ALA A 81 29.28 -18.80 18.06
CA ALA A 81 30.57 -18.64 17.39
C ALA A 81 31.54 -19.73 17.89
N GLY A 82 32.41 -20.19 16.99
CA GLY A 82 33.55 -21.04 17.36
C GLY A 82 34.43 -20.38 18.42
N ASN A 83 35.27 -21.17 19.10
CA ASN A 83 36.26 -20.66 20.04
C ASN A 83 37.29 -19.81 19.29
N ASP A 84 37.02 -18.54 19.04
CA ASP A 84 38.08 -17.60 18.67
C ASP A 84 37.73 -16.25 19.28
N GLU A 85 38.50 -15.87 20.30
CA GLU A 85 38.57 -14.48 20.77
C GLU A 85 39.16 -13.56 19.67
N ASP A 86 39.77 -14.16 18.64
CA ASP A 86 40.19 -13.58 17.37
C ASP A 86 39.37 -14.17 16.21
N ALA A 87 38.06 -13.92 16.17
CA ALA A 87 37.24 -14.33 15.02
C ALA A 87 37.93 -13.82 13.73
N PRO A 88 38.24 -14.70 12.75
CA PRO A 88 38.96 -14.27 11.56
C PRO A 88 38.20 -13.11 10.91
N GLU A 89 38.93 -12.11 10.39
CA GLU A 89 38.35 -10.96 9.68
C GLU A 89 37.42 -11.36 8.52
N GLU A 90 37.41 -12.64 8.16
CA GLU A 90 36.64 -13.26 7.08
C GLU A 90 35.59 -14.26 7.60
N GLU A 91 34.58 -13.79 8.32
CA GLU A 91 33.38 -14.60 8.57
C GLU A 91 32.66 -14.91 7.24
N GLU A 92 32.74 -16.17 6.81
CA GLU A 92 31.92 -16.70 5.72
C GLU A 92 30.44 -16.60 6.10
N LEU A 93 29.61 -16.07 5.19
CA LEU A 93 28.18 -16.00 5.42
C LEU A 93 27.57 -17.36 5.14
N THR A 94 27.37 -18.15 6.19
CA THR A 94 26.84 -19.51 6.08
C THR A 94 25.42 -19.59 6.62
N PRO A 95 24.39 -19.56 5.75
CA PRO A 95 23.01 -19.73 6.18
C PRO A 95 22.77 -21.15 6.69
N ILE A 96 21.95 -21.26 7.74
CA ILE A 96 21.47 -22.54 8.28
C ILE A 96 20.08 -22.86 7.75
N LYS A 97 19.78 -24.15 7.60
CA LYS A 97 18.43 -24.61 7.23
C LYS A 97 17.47 -24.34 8.38
N THR A 98 16.23 -24.02 8.02
CA THR A 98 15.13 -23.91 8.99
C THR A 98 14.17 -25.10 8.84
N GLN A 99 13.22 -25.22 9.77
CA GLN A 99 12.08 -26.14 9.64
C GLN A 99 11.19 -25.86 8.41
N VAL A 100 11.34 -24.73 7.72
CA VAL A 100 10.55 -24.34 6.56
C VAL A 100 11.34 -24.62 5.27
N PRO A 101 10.89 -25.55 4.41
CA PRO A 101 11.57 -25.83 3.14
C PRO A 101 11.71 -24.57 2.28
N GLY A 102 12.93 -24.33 1.76
CA GLY A 102 13.25 -23.15 0.95
C GLY A 102 13.60 -21.89 1.74
N LEU A 103 13.42 -21.88 3.07
CA LEU A 103 13.80 -20.79 3.96
C LEU A 103 15.08 -21.15 4.74
N LEU A 104 16.08 -20.30 4.60
CA LEU A 104 17.35 -20.34 5.30
C LEU A 104 17.44 -19.15 6.27
N LEU A 105 18.13 -19.35 7.39
CA LEU A 105 18.43 -18.31 8.35
C LEU A 105 19.92 -17.96 8.25
N LEU A 106 20.25 -16.69 8.07
CA LEU A 106 21.59 -16.17 8.32
C LEU A 106 21.58 -15.52 9.70
N PRO A 107 21.99 -16.24 10.74
CA PRO A 107 21.86 -15.75 12.11
C PRO A 107 22.98 -14.77 12.43
N GLN A 108 22.76 -13.96 13.46
CA GLN A 108 23.83 -13.16 14.06
C GLN A 108 24.50 -13.97 15.17
N ALA A 109 25.81 -14.15 15.07
CA ALA A 109 26.59 -14.91 16.04
C ALA A 109 26.96 -14.05 17.26
N TYR A 110 27.13 -14.69 18.41
CA TYR A 110 27.67 -14.08 19.62
C TYR A 110 29.02 -14.72 19.92
N SER A 111 30.01 -13.90 20.26
CA SER A 111 31.24 -14.41 20.87
C SER A 111 30.91 -15.07 22.20
N ARG A 112 31.59 -16.17 22.54
CA ARG A 112 31.31 -16.94 23.78
C ARG A 112 31.34 -16.10 25.06
N ASN A 113 32.19 -15.08 25.11
CA ASN A 113 32.38 -14.20 26.26
C ASN A 113 31.73 -12.81 26.08
N SER A 114 30.94 -12.60 25.03
CA SER A 114 30.30 -11.31 24.73
C SER A 114 28.79 -11.40 24.82
N THR A 115 28.19 -10.42 25.49
CA THR A 115 26.74 -10.17 25.44
C THR A 115 26.34 -9.29 24.25
N VAL A 116 27.33 -8.76 23.52
CA VAL A 116 27.12 -7.98 22.31
C VAL A 116 27.32 -8.89 21.09
N PRO A 117 26.35 -8.94 20.17
CA PRO A 117 26.50 -9.73 18.95
C PRO A 117 27.72 -9.30 18.14
N LEU A 118 28.33 -10.26 17.44
CA LEU A 118 29.40 -10.00 16.48
C LEU A 118 28.86 -9.04 15.41
N ARG A 119 29.55 -7.91 15.25
CA ARG A 119 29.20 -6.93 14.23
C ARG A 119 29.89 -7.34 12.95
N PRO A 120 29.15 -7.56 11.84
CA PRO A 120 29.81 -7.80 10.57
C PRO A 120 30.77 -6.66 10.23
N GLY A 121 32.06 -6.98 10.13
CA GLY A 121 33.12 -6.03 9.80
C GLY A 121 32.86 -5.34 8.45
N ARG A 122 33.14 -4.03 8.37
CA ARG A 122 33.00 -3.14 7.19
C ARG A 122 31.72 -3.38 6.38
N LYS A 123 30.61 -2.78 6.80
CA LYS A 123 29.26 -2.72 6.19
C LYS A 123 29.15 -2.99 4.67
N ALA A 124 30.00 -2.36 3.85
CA ALA A 124 29.99 -2.54 2.40
C ALA A 124 30.39 -3.96 1.98
N ARG A 125 31.35 -4.58 2.68
CA ARG A 125 31.78 -5.96 2.46
C ARG A 125 30.70 -6.96 2.85
N TRP A 126 29.98 -6.71 3.94
CA TRP A 126 28.85 -7.56 4.35
C TRP A 126 27.69 -7.49 3.35
N ALA A 127 27.27 -6.28 2.95
CA ALA A 127 26.24 -6.10 1.93
C ALA A 127 26.65 -6.72 0.57
N PHE A 128 27.94 -6.61 0.21
CA PHE A 128 28.49 -7.26 -0.98
C PHE A 128 28.42 -8.79 -0.89
N ARG A 129 28.85 -9.39 0.22
CA ARG A 129 28.79 -10.84 0.44
C ARG A 129 27.35 -11.36 0.46
N LEU A 130 26.42 -10.64 1.07
CA LEU A 130 25.00 -10.99 1.01
C LEU A 130 24.51 -11.12 -0.42
N ARG A 131 24.92 -10.22 -1.31
CA ARG A 131 24.58 -10.29 -2.73
C ARG A 131 25.22 -11.48 -3.46
N GLN A 132 26.28 -12.08 -2.93
CA GLN A 132 26.94 -13.26 -3.53
C GLN A 132 26.27 -14.60 -3.20
N LEU A 133 25.29 -14.62 -2.29
CA LEU A 133 24.58 -15.86 -1.94
C LEU A 133 23.77 -16.39 -3.13
N ASP A 134 23.71 -17.71 -3.26
CA ASP A 134 22.89 -18.39 -4.27
C ASP A 134 21.44 -18.59 -3.80
N VAL A 135 20.69 -17.47 -3.76
CA VAL A 135 19.27 -17.46 -3.39
C VAL A 135 18.46 -16.45 -4.21
N ASP A 136 17.15 -16.67 -4.34
CA ASP A 136 16.27 -15.70 -5.00
C ASP A 136 16.12 -14.41 -4.18
N TYR A 137 15.96 -14.53 -2.85
CA TYR A 137 15.69 -13.39 -1.97
C TYR A 137 16.56 -13.40 -0.72
N VAL A 138 17.00 -12.21 -0.32
CA VAL A 138 17.57 -11.94 1.01
C VAL A 138 16.68 -10.94 1.74
N ILE A 139 16.17 -11.30 2.91
CA ILE A 139 15.38 -10.42 3.78
C ILE A 139 16.23 -10.04 4.99
N LEU A 140 16.53 -8.76 5.16
CA LEU A 140 17.29 -8.24 6.28
C LEU A 140 16.33 -7.77 7.37
N ASP A 141 16.33 -8.42 8.54
CA ASP A 141 15.64 -7.89 9.72
C ASP A 141 16.55 -6.88 10.43
N LEU A 142 16.27 -5.60 10.24
CA LEU A 142 17.10 -4.54 10.78
C LEU A 142 16.66 -4.15 12.20
N GLY A 143 17.64 -3.82 13.02
CA GLY A 143 17.42 -3.29 14.36
C GLY A 143 16.63 -1.98 14.37
N ALA A 144 16.04 -1.67 15.53
CA ALA A 144 15.31 -0.42 15.71
C ALA A 144 16.20 0.82 15.62
N GLY A 145 15.57 1.95 15.29
CA GLY A 145 16.18 3.27 15.35
C GLY A 145 16.96 3.67 14.09
N THR A 146 17.85 4.64 14.25
CA THR A 146 18.47 5.39 13.14
C THR A 146 19.98 5.26 13.12
N THR A 147 20.51 4.10 13.54
CA THR A 147 21.97 3.90 13.52
C THR A 147 22.49 4.00 12.09
N PRO A 148 23.72 4.53 11.87
CA PRO A 148 24.28 4.58 10.52
C PRO A 148 24.37 3.21 9.85
N ALA A 149 24.51 2.11 10.59
CA ALA A 149 24.54 0.75 10.03
C ALA A 149 23.19 0.34 9.45
N THR A 150 22.11 0.50 10.24
CA THR A 150 20.72 0.26 9.82
C THR A 150 20.39 1.06 8.56
N LEU A 151 20.68 2.37 8.57
CA LEU A 151 20.37 3.26 7.44
C LEU A 151 21.18 2.89 6.18
N ASP A 152 22.45 2.49 6.33
CA ASP A 152 23.28 2.10 5.18
C ASP A 152 22.75 0.84 4.50
N LEU A 153 22.35 -0.16 5.29
CA LEU A 153 21.75 -1.40 4.78
C LEU A 153 20.41 -1.13 4.11
N PHE A 154 19.55 -0.35 4.76
CA PHE A 154 18.25 0.04 4.20
C PHE A 154 18.38 0.75 2.85
N LEU A 155 19.33 1.68 2.72
CA LEU A 155 19.60 2.41 1.48
C LEU A 155 20.26 1.57 0.38
N THR A 156 20.83 0.42 0.71
CA THR A 156 21.52 -0.47 -0.25
C THR A 156 20.63 -1.62 -0.73
N ALA A 157 19.56 -1.91 0.02
CA ALA A 157 18.55 -2.88 -0.36
C ALA A 157 17.77 -2.44 -1.61
N ASP A 158 17.27 -3.40 -2.38
CA ASP A 158 16.47 -3.14 -3.58
C ASP A 158 15.05 -2.68 -3.20
N LEU A 159 14.55 -3.13 -2.04
CA LEU A 159 13.27 -2.68 -1.48
C LEU A 159 13.38 -2.51 0.04
N GLY A 160 12.95 -1.36 0.56
CA GLY A 160 12.95 -1.05 1.99
C GLY A 160 11.54 -1.00 2.58
N LEU A 161 11.24 -1.84 3.56
CA LEU A 161 10.00 -1.88 4.33
C LEU A 161 10.18 -1.15 5.67
N CYS A 162 9.28 -0.23 5.97
CA CYS A 162 9.22 0.47 7.24
C CYS A 162 7.97 0.00 7.99
N VAL A 163 8.17 -0.70 9.10
CA VAL A 163 7.08 -1.19 9.97
C VAL A 163 6.85 -0.19 11.10
N THR A 164 5.59 0.18 11.30
CA THR A 164 5.12 1.02 12.41
C THR A 164 3.96 0.34 13.14
N SER A 165 3.53 0.89 14.27
CA SER A 165 2.28 0.52 14.95
C SER A 165 1.40 1.76 15.19
N PRO A 166 0.07 1.61 15.40
CA PRO A 166 -0.86 2.70 15.77
C PRO A 166 -0.64 3.27 17.18
N GLU A 167 0.59 3.64 17.50
CA GLU A 167 0.96 4.25 18.77
C GLU A 167 1.74 5.53 18.48
N PRO A 168 1.49 6.65 19.19
CA PRO A 168 2.17 7.92 18.93
C PRO A 168 3.70 7.80 18.87
N PRO A 169 4.39 7.10 19.81
CA PRO A 169 5.84 7.02 19.74
C PRO A 169 6.36 6.15 18.59
N SER A 170 5.54 5.22 18.05
CA SER A 170 5.92 4.41 16.88
C SER A 170 5.78 5.23 15.58
N VAL A 171 4.74 6.04 15.47
CA VAL A 171 4.54 6.97 14.34
C VAL A 171 5.64 8.03 14.34
N GLU A 172 5.90 8.68 15.49
CA GLU A 172 7.01 9.63 15.66
C GLU A 172 8.35 9.01 15.23
N ALA A 173 8.64 7.81 15.72
CA ALA A 173 9.91 7.15 15.41
C ALA A 173 10.03 6.82 13.91
N THR A 174 8.92 6.51 13.23
CA THR A 174 8.89 6.27 11.78
C THR A 174 9.23 7.54 11.00
N TYR A 175 8.69 8.69 11.40
CA TYR A 175 9.06 9.98 10.81
C TYR A 175 10.50 10.37 11.11
N ARG A 176 10.98 10.13 12.33
CA ARG A 176 12.40 10.31 12.69
C ARG A 176 13.31 9.43 11.81
N PHE A 177 12.91 8.19 11.54
CA PHE A 177 13.62 7.31 10.63
C PHE A 177 13.70 7.88 9.21
N ALA A 178 12.59 8.41 8.68
CA ALA A 178 12.57 9.05 7.37
C ALA A 178 13.52 10.28 7.27
N ARG A 179 13.51 11.14 8.30
CA ARG A 179 14.42 12.30 8.40
C ARG A 179 15.88 11.87 8.39
N ALA A 180 16.21 10.88 9.22
CA ALA A 180 17.58 10.36 9.33
C ALA A 180 18.02 9.64 8.05
N LEU A 181 17.11 8.92 7.39
CA LEU A 181 17.37 8.24 6.12
C LEU A 181 17.76 9.23 5.02
N PHE A 182 17.05 10.34 4.91
CA PHE A 182 17.39 11.41 3.97
C PHE A 182 18.74 12.04 4.27
N GLN A 183 18.98 12.44 5.52
CA GLN A 183 20.25 13.05 5.91
C GLN A 183 21.43 12.08 5.64
N ARG A 184 21.24 10.78 5.90
CA ARG A 184 22.24 9.75 5.61
C ARG A 184 22.48 9.60 4.10
N LYS A 185 21.43 9.57 3.28
CA LYS A 185 21.51 9.47 1.82
C LYS A 185 22.22 10.67 1.20
N LEU A 186 21.86 11.88 1.61
CA LEU A 186 22.50 13.11 1.14
C LEU A 186 24.00 13.12 1.49
N ARG A 187 24.34 12.80 2.74
CA ARG A 187 25.73 12.71 3.18
C ARG A 187 26.55 11.66 2.41
N ARG A 188 25.95 10.51 2.08
CA ARG A 188 26.59 9.47 1.24
C ARG A 188 26.87 9.97 -0.17
N THR A 189 25.92 10.70 -0.76
CA THR A 189 26.02 11.22 -2.13
C THR A 189 27.11 12.29 -2.22
N LEU A 190 27.23 13.14 -1.20
CA LEU A 190 28.19 14.24 -1.16
C LEU A 190 29.56 13.86 -0.57
N ILE A 191 29.78 12.59 -0.19
CA ILE A 191 30.96 12.18 0.59
C ILE A 191 32.31 12.52 -0.08
N LYS A 192 32.34 12.58 -1.41
CA LYS A 192 33.55 12.89 -2.19
C LYS A 192 33.80 14.40 -2.31
N ASP A 193 32.81 15.23 -2.02
CA ASP A 193 32.88 16.69 -2.17
C ASP A 193 32.82 17.38 -0.80
N ARG A 194 34.01 17.64 -0.23
CA ARG A 194 34.14 18.27 1.09
C ARG A 194 33.53 19.67 1.14
N PHE A 195 33.49 20.38 0.02
CA PHE A 195 32.93 21.73 -0.04
C PHE A 195 31.41 21.68 0.10
N LYS A 196 30.75 20.82 -0.69
CA LYS A 196 29.29 20.62 -0.60
C LYS A 196 28.86 20.11 0.77
N VAL A 197 29.62 19.20 1.39
CA VAL A 197 29.33 18.72 2.75
C VAL A 197 29.33 19.85 3.77
N ARG A 198 30.38 20.69 3.80
CA ARG A 198 30.45 21.84 4.73
C ARG A 198 29.32 22.84 4.52
N MET A 199 28.90 23.02 3.27
CA MET A 199 27.79 23.92 2.96
C MET A 199 26.44 23.37 3.44
N VAL A 200 26.19 22.07 3.29
CA VAL A 200 25.01 21.41 3.86
C VAL A 200 25.01 21.52 5.38
N GLU A 201 26.17 21.33 6.03
CA GLU A 201 26.33 21.52 7.48
C GLU A 201 25.95 22.96 7.90
N ARG A 202 26.47 23.98 7.21
CA ARG A 202 26.10 25.38 7.44
C ARG A 202 24.61 25.68 7.23
N ALA A 203 23.99 25.07 6.23
CA ALA A 203 22.56 25.22 5.98
C ALA A 203 21.70 24.53 7.05
N GLN A 204 22.25 23.51 7.72
CA GLN A 204 21.58 22.76 8.78
C GLN A 204 21.73 23.42 10.16
N ASP A 205 22.82 24.15 10.43
CA ASP A 205 23.09 24.81 11.72
C ASP A 205 21.92 25.64 12.30
N PRO A 206 21.17 26.46 11.52
CA PRO A 206 20.06 27.24 12.06
C PRO A 206 18.75 26.44 12.25
N LEU A 207 18.71 25.18 11.80
CA LEU A 207 17.53 24.33 11.84
C LEU A 207 17.50 23.49 13.14
N PRO A 208 16.31 23.03 13.58
CA PRO A 208 16.23 22.11 14.70
C PRO A 208 16.97 20.79 14.42
N PRO A 209 17.37 20.03 15.47
CA PRO A 209 17.96 18.71 15.30
C PRO A 209 17.05 17.78 14.48
N LEU A 210 17.62 17.14 13.45
CA LEU A 210 16.85 16.32 12.49
C LEU A 210 15.66 17.11 11.89
N PRO A 211 15.94 18.14 11.05
CA PRO A 211 14.89 18.91 10.40
C PRO A 211 14.11 18.05 9.40
N SER A 212 12.96 18.55 8.95
CA SER A 212 12.27 17.87 7.85
C SER A 212 13.14 17.88 6.57
N PRO A 213 13.11 16.83 5.73
CA PRO A 213 13.87 16.79 4.50
C PRO A 213 13.58 17.96 3.56
N ILE A 214 12.31 18.35 3.45
CA ILE A 214 11.89 19.48 2.61
C ILE A 214 12.43 20.83 3.13
N GLU A 215 12.43 21.06 4.44
CA GLU A 215 13.06 22.25 5.04
C GLU A 215 14.57 22.26 4.82
N MET A 216 15.23 21.10 4.92
CA MET A 216 16.66 21.00 4.68
C MET A 216 17.00 21.32 3.22
N VAL A 217 16.25 20.79 2.25
CA VAL A 217 16.41 21.15 0.82
C VAL A 217 16.24 22.66 0.61
N ARG A 218 15.20 23.25 1.22
CA ARG A 218 14.94 24.69 1.17
C ARG A 218 16.04 25.53 1.80
N ALA A 219 16.58 25.10 2.93
CA ALA A 219 17.68 25.79 3.60
C ALA A 219 18.94 25.75 2.73
N ILE A 220 19.26 24.60 2.12
CA ILE A 220 20.39 24.48 1.17
C ILE A 220 20.21 25.42 -0.02
N ALA A 221 18.99 25.55 -0.55
CA ALA A 221 18.70 26.41 -1.70
C ALA A 221 19.00 27.90 -1.47
N ARG A 222 19.05 28.35 -0.20
CA ARG A 222 19.45 29.73 0.16
C ARG A 222 20.95 29.96 -0.02
N TYR A 223 21.76 28.90 -0.04
CA TYR A 223 23.21 28.96 -0.21
C TYR A 223 23.63 28.56 -1.62
N ASP A 224 23.05 27.50 -2.19
CA ASP A 224 23.40 26.97 -3.51
C ASP A 224 22.24 26.18 -4.13
N SER A 225 21.83 26.60 -5.34
CA SER A 225 20.74 25.97 -6.08
C SER A 225 21.10 24.57 -6.61
N SER A 226 22.33 24.36 -7.06
CA SER A 226 22.76 23.09 -7.65
C SER A 226 22.76 21.95 -6.64
N VAL A 227 23.18 22.23 -5.40
CA VAL A 227 23.17 21.24 -4.32
C VAL A 227 21.75 21.02 -3.80
N ALA A 228 20.91 22.06 -3.80
CA ALA A 228 19.50 21.92 -3.47
C ALA A 228 18.75 21.05 -4.48
N GLU A 229 19.02 21.20 -5.78
CA GLU A 229 18.47 20.34 -6.84
C GLU A 229 18.93 18.89 -6.67
N LEU A 230 20.20 18.66 -6.37
CA LEU A 230 20.72 17.33 -6.04
C LEU A 230 20.00 16.75 -4.82
N ALA A 231 19.85 17.55 -3.76
CA ALA A 231 19.16 17.11 -2.54
C ALA A 231 17.68 16.80 -2.80
N ALA A 232 16.99 17.61 -3.60
CA ALA A 232 15.61 17.37 -4.02
C ALA A 232 15.48 16.09 -4.85
N ALA A 233 16.42 15.83 -5.76
CA ALA A 233 16.47 14.60 -6.54
C ALA A 233 16.72 13.37 -5.66
N GLU A 234 17.61 13.45 -4.67
CA GLU A 234 17.85 12.36 -3.72
C GLU A 234 16.66 12.12 -2.79
N LEU A 235 15.93 13.18 -2.41
CA LEU A 235 14.68 13.10 -1.64
C LEU A 235 13.58 12.41 -2.46
N ALA A 236 13.40 12.78 -3.73
CA ALA A 236 12.40 12.18 -4.60
C ALA A 236 12.62 10.67 -4.84
N LYS A 237 13.87 10.20 -4.74
CA LYS A 237 14.23 8.76 -4.80
C LYS A 237 13.96 8.00 -3.50
N LEU A 238 13.59 8.66 -2.40
CA LEU A 238 13.28 7.99 -1.13
C LEU A 238 11.82 7.58 -1.12
N ARG A 239 11.58 6.29 -1.42
CA ARG A 239 10.26 5.67 -1.39
C ARG A 239 10.20 4.42 -0.49
N PRO A 240 10.26 4.56 0.84
CA PRO A 240 10.10 3.43 1.75
C PRO A 240 8.67 2.88 1.68
N ARG A 241 8.54 1.56 1.78
CA ARG A 241 7.24 0.87 1.77
C ARG A 241 6.71 0.77 3.20
N LEU A 242 5.57 1.36 3.49
CA LEU A 242 5.01 1.44 4.83
C LEU A 242 4.10 0.25 5.14
N VAL A 243 4.31 -0.37 6.31
CA VAL A 243 3.45 -1.40 6.88
C VAL A 243 3.01 -0.96 8.28
N VAL A 244 1.70 -0.99 8.54
CA VAL A 244 1.13 -0.72 9.87
C VAL A 244 0.82 -2.04 10.56
N ASN A 245 1.66 -2.46 11.50
CA ASN A 245 1.44 -3.67 12.27
C ASN A 245 0.58 -3.39 13.52
N SER A 246 -0.01 -4.44 14.09
CA SER A 246 -0.78 -4.35 15.33
C SER A 246 -1.96 -3.37 15.25
N ALA A 247 -2.64 -3.30 14.11
CA ALA A 247 -3.87 -2.53 13.94
C ALA A 247 -4.99 -3.12 14.82
N ARG A 248 -5.58 -2.31 15.70
CA ARG A 248 -6.59 -2.78 16.67
C ARG A 248 -7.98 -2.29 16.29
N LEU A 249 -8.07 -1.03 15.87
CA LEU A 249 -9.32 -0.38 15.54
C LEU A 249 -9.50 -0.33 14.02
N ARG A 250 -10.74 -0.27 13.56
CA ARG A 250 -11.03 -0.09 12.14
C ARG A 250 -10.44 1.20 11.57
N THR A 251 -10.35 2.25 12.40
CA THR A 251 -9.71 3.54 12.07
C THR A 251 -8.20 3.39 11.84
N ASP A 252 -7.54 2.43 12.48
CA ASP A 252 -6.09 2.18 12.29
C ASP A 252 -5.78 1.68 10.88
N ASN A 253 -6.77 1.11 10.19
CA ASN A 253 -6.60 0.61 8.83
C ASN A 253 -6.31 1.75 7.83
N ASP A 254 -6.77 2.97 8.15
CA ASP A 254 -6.57 4.17 7.33
C ASP A 254 -5.32 4.96 7.75
N LEU A 255 -4.70 4.62 8.90
CA LEU A 255 -3.50 5.29 9.43
C LEU A 255 -2.37 5.30 8.41
N GLY A 256 -2.13 4.17 7.73
CA GLY A 256 -1.03 4.06 6.76
C GLY A 256 -1.19 5.02 5.59
N THR A 257 -2.40 5.16 5.06
CA THR A 257 -2.71 6.11 3.98
C THR A 257 -2.50 7.54 4.47
N ALA A 258 -3.07 7.89 5.63
CA ALA A 258 -2.92 9.23 6.21
C ALA A 258 -1.45 9.58 6.50
N MET A 259 -0.65 8.65 7.01
CA MET A 259 0.79 8.85 7.22
C MET A 259 1.55 9.11 5.91
N CYS A 260 1.17 8.45 4.81
CA CYS A 260 1.80 8.71 3.51
C CYS A 260 1.51 10.13 3.03
N ASP A 261 0.27 10.60 3.18
CA ASP A 261 -0.13 11.95 2.79
C ASP A 261 0.56 13.02 3.66
N MET A 262 0.57 12.82 4.98
CA MET A 262 1.23 13.73 5.92
C MET A 262 2.75 13.77 5.72
N SER A 263 3.39 12.63 5.49
CA SER A 263 4.83 12.57 5.19
C SER A 263 5.15 13.30 3.89
N ARG A 264 4.37 13.08 2.82
CA ARG A 264 4.59 13.76 1.54
C ARG A 264 4.48 15.28 1.70
N ARG A 265 3.46 15.76 2.44
CA ARG A 265 3.20 17.19 2.63
C ARG A 265 4.24 17.88 3.51
N TYR A 266 4.56 17.30 4.67
CA TYR A 266 5.37 17.97 5.69
C TYR A 266 6.83 17.52 5.75
N LEU A 267 7.13 16.28 5.35
CA LEU A 267 8.52 15.81 5.25
C LEU A 267 9.07 15.90 3.82
N GLY A 268 8.21 15.79 2.80
CA GLY A 268 8.63 15.62 1.40
C GLY A 268 9.09 14.19 1.07
N VAL A 269 9.06 13.27 2.05
CA VAL A 269 9.36 11.85 1.84
C VAL A 269 8.08 11.14 1.44
N GLU A 270 8.13 10.44 0.31
CA GLU A 270 7.00 9.67 -0.19
C GLU A 270 7.07 8.25 0.37
N PHE A 271 6.02 7.81 1.05
CA PHE A 271 5.87 6.42 1.46
C PHE A 271 4.89 5.70 0.52
N ASP A 272 5.17 4.43 0.25
CA ASP A 272 4.25 3.55 -0.46
C ASP A 272 3.54 2.65 0.55
N TYR A 273 2.25 2.89 0.80
CA TYR A 273 1.49 2.06 1.75
C TYR A 273 1.23 0.65 1.19
N VAL A 274 1.78 -0.37 1.85
CA VAL A 274 1.67 -1.76 1.42
C VAL A 274 0.54 -2.50 2.14
N GLY A 275 0.20 -2.10 3.36
CA GLY A 275 -0.93 -2.67 4.09
C GLY A 275 -0.77 -2.63 5.60
N HIS A 276 -1.75 -3.19 6.30
CA HIS A 276 -1.73 -3.35 7.75
C HIS A 276 -1.86 -4.82 8.13
N VAL A 277 -1.42 -5.15 9.36
CA VAL A 277 -1.64 -6.44 10.01
C VAL A 277 -2.48 -6.20 11.26
N GLU A 278 -3.63 -6.86 11.34
CA GLU A 278 -4.51 -6.78 12.50
C GLU A 278 -3.86 -7.44 13.74
N GLN A 279 -4.09 -6.84 14.91
CA GLN A 279 -3.66 -7.40 16.18
C GLN A 279 -4.50 -8.63 16.51
N GLU A 280 -3.87 -9.80 16.58
CA GLU A 280 -4.50 -11.05 16.99
C GLU A 280 -3.62 -11.82 17.98
N ASP A 281 -4.27 -12.58 18.87
CA ASP A 281 -3.60 -13.51 19.77
C ASP A 281 -2.85 -14.62 19.01
N SER A 282 -3.28 -14.95 17.79
CA SER A 282 -2.59 -15.92 16.92
C SER A 282 -1.14 -15.51 16.62
N VAL A 283 -0.88 -14.20 16.48
CA VAL A 283 0.48 -13.66 16.31
C VAL A 283 1.33 -13.88 17.55
N TRP A 284 0.77 -13.60 18.73
CA TRP A 284 1.48 -13.82 19.99
C TRP A 284 1.73 -15.31 20.24
N LEU A 285 0.72 -16.15 20.02
CA LEU A 285 0.81 -17.61 20.16
C LEU A 285 1.87 -18.21 19.24
N SER A 286 2.01 -17.72 18.01
CA SER A 286 3.02 -18.23 17.07
C SER A 286 4.44 -17.97 17.59
N VAL A 287 4.69 -16.78 18.17
CA VAL A 287 5.97 -16.44 18.81
C VAL A 287 6.25 -17.33 20.02
N VAL A 288 5.26 -17.51 20.90
CA VAL A 288 5.38 -18.40 22.08
C VAL A 288 5.70 -19.83 21.67
N ARG A 289 5.05 -20.33 20.61
CA ARG A 289 5.26 -21.67 20.06
C ARG A 289 6.52 -21.79 19.21
N ARG A 290 7.25 -20.69 18.98
CA ARG A 290 8.45 -20.64 18.14
C ARG A 290 8.21 -21.18 16.74
N ARG A 291 7.08 -20.79 16.16
CA ARG A 291 6.67 -21.15 14.80
C ARG A 291 6.19 -19.90 14.07
N PRO A 292 6.54 -19.72 12.79
CA PRO A 292 6.01 -18.62 11.99
C PRO A 292 4.47 -18.63 11.93
N LEU A 293 3.86 -17.45 11.95
CA LEU A 293 2.40 -17.27 11.90
C LEU A 293 1.76 -17.98 10.71
N LEU A 294 2.35 -17.87 9.52
CA LEU A 294 1.82 -18.52 8.30
C LEU A 294 1.85 -20.05 8.36
N ILE A 295 2.58 -20.63 9.32
CA ILE A 295 2.64 -22.08 9.55
C ILE A 295 1.76 -22.47 10.73
N ASP A 296 1.85 -21.72 11.83
CA ASP A 296 1.12 -22.02 13.07
C ASP A 296 -0.39 -21.76 12.94
N SER A 297 -0.77 -20.66 12.27
CA SER A 297 -2.15 -20.20 12.15
C SER A 297 -2.44 -19.59 10.77
N PRO A 298 -2.35 -20.36 9.67
CA PRO A 298 -2.46 -19.86 8.28
C PRO A 298 -3.81 -19.20 7.95
N THR A 299 -4.88 -19.59 8.65
CA THR A 299 -6.24 -19.10 8.38
C THR A 299 -6.60 -17.82 9.13
N SER A 300 -5.72 -17.30 10.01
CA SER A 300 -5.97 -16.09 10.79
C SER A 300 -6.07 -14.84 9.89
N LYS A 301 -6.69 -13.75 10.38
CA LYS A 301 -6.77 -12.52 9.59
C LYS A 301 -5.38 -11.89 9.47
N ALA A 302 -4.59 -11.92 10.54
CA ALA A 302 -3.20 -11.50 10.52
C ALA A 302 -2.36 -12.27 9.46
N ALA A 303 -2.53 -13.59 9.33
CA ALA A 303 -1.89 -14.39 8.28
C ALA A 303 -2.30 -13.91 6.88
N ARG A 304 -3.62 -13.75 6.64
CA ARG A 304 -4.13 -13.22 5.35
C ARG A 304 -3.64 -11.80 5.06
N ASN A 305 -3.50 -10.96 6.09
CA ASN A 305 -2.93 -9.62 5.96
C ASN A 305 -1.47 -9.69 5.50
N ILE A 306 -0.66 -10.53 6.13
CA ILE A 306 0.74 -10.74 5.74
C ILE A 306 0.83 -11.29 4.30
N GLU A 307 -0.01 -12.24 3.91
CA GLU A 307 -0.04 -12.72 2.51
C GLU A 307 -0.35 -11.59 1.52
N ARG A 308 -1.31 -10.71 1.83
CA ARG A 308 -1.63 -9.54 0.98
C ARG A 308 -0.45 -8.58 0.88
N ILE A 309 0.21 -8.31 2.00
CA ILE A 309 1.42 -7.48 2.05
C ILE A 309 2.54 -8.12 1.21
N ALA A 310 2.78 -9.42 1.37
CA ALA A 310 3.80 -10.16 0.64
C ALA A 310 3.54 -10.19 -0.87
N ARG A 311 2.29 -10.39 -1.31
CA ARG A 311 1.90 -10.30 -2.73
C ARG A 311 2.19 -8.92 -3.32
N ARG A 312 1.88 -7.85 -2.59
CA ARG A 312 2.17 -6.47 -3.02
C ARG A 312 3.67 -6.22 -3.10
N ILE A 313 4.45 -6.69 -2.13
CA ILE A 313 5.92 -6.60 -2.15
C ILE A 313 6.50 -7.37 -3.34
N LEU A 314 6.01 -8.58 -3.61
CA LEU A 314 6.45 -9.38 -4.75
C LEU A 314 6.16 -8.69 -6.08
N ALA A 315 4.96 -8.09 -6.22
CA ALA A 315 4.63 -7.30 -7.40
C ALA A 315 5.57 -6.09 -7.58
N LEU A 316 5.92 -5.41 -6.48
CA LEU A 316 6.86 -4.30 -6.49
C LEU A 316 8.31 -4.73 -6.77
N ALA A 317 8.74 -5.90 -6.27
CA ALA A 317 10.09 -6.42 -6.50
C ALA A 317 10.29 -6.94 -7.94
N THR A 318 9.24 -7.52 -8.54
CA THR A 318 9.28 -8.07 -9.91
C THR A 318 9.07 -7.02 -10.98
N THR A 319 8.28 -5.99 -10.69
CA THR A 319 8.24 -4.79 -11.51
C THR A 319 9.61 -4.13 -11.35
N ARG A 320 10.53 -4.36 -12.29
CA ARG A 320 11.69 -3.47 -12.46
C ARG A 320 11.10 -2.08 -12.42
N GLU A 321 11.43 -1.27 -11.42
CA GLU A 321 10.99 0.12 -11.37
C GLU A 321 11.40 0.72 -12.72
N GLN A 322 10.48 0.75 -13.69
CA GLN A 322 10.50 1.75 -14.73
C GLN A 322 10.57 3.00 -13.90
N THR A 323 11.75 3.61 -13.90
CA THR A 323 12.09 4.70 -13.01
C THR A 323 11.09 5.78 -13.39
N LYS A 324 9.92 5.81 -12.72
CA LYS A 324 9.00 6.92 -12.80
C LYS A 324 9.91 8.08 -12.49
N VAL A 325 10.16 8.94 -13.49
CA VAL A 325 11.05 10.07 -13.34
C VAL A 325 10.54 10.78 -12.10
N ALA A 326 11.31 10.69 -11.02
CA ALA A 326 10.82 11.10 -9.72
C ALA A 326 10.69 12.61 -9.83
N THR A 327 9.46 13.12 -9.79
CA THR A 327 9.22 14.55 -9.90
C THR A 327 9.99 15.22 -8.76
N PRO A 328 10.93 16.13 -9.06
CA PRO A 328 11.71 16.77 -8.03
C PRO A 328 10.80 17.45 -7.02
N VAL A 329 11.13 17.33 -5.74
CA VAL A 329 10.38 18.03 -4.69
C VAL A 329 10.51 19.53 -4.93
N PRO A 330 9.41 20.29 -5.03
CA PRO A 330 9.48 21.71 -5.32
C PRO A 330 10.22 22.45 -4.19
N ILE A 331 11.26 23.18 -4.59
CA ILE A 331 12.13 23.93 -3.67
C ILE A 331 11.35 25.12 -3.09
N VAL A 332 10.58 25.83 -3.91
CA VAL A 332 9.72 26.94 -3.45
C VAL A 332 8.37 26.37 -3.01
N PRO A 333 7.89 26.69 -1.79
CA PRO A 333 6.54 26.31 -1.36
C PRO A 333 5.51 27.06 -2.22
N ALA A 334 4.70 26.33 -2.99
CA ALA A 334 3.45 26.86 -3.49
C ALA A 334 2.43 26.82 -2.34
N GLU A 335 1.71 27.92 -2.11
CA GLU A 335 0.57 27.88 -1.19
C GLU A 335 -0.53 27.00 -1.82
N PRO A 336 -1.04 26.01 -1.09
CA PRO A 336 -2.05 25.12 -1.63
C PRO A 336 -3.35 25.90 -1.87
N ASN A 337 -3.98 25.66 -3.01
CA ASN A 337 -5.32 26.21 -3.25
C ASN A 337 -6.38 25.55 -2.35
N LEU A 338 -7.57 26.13 -2.22
CA LEU A 338 -8.60 25.63 -1.29
C LEU A 338 -9.08 24.21 -1.63
N TYR A 339 -9.05 23.81 -2.92
CA TYR A 339 -9.38 22.44 -3.32
C TYR A 339 -8.32 21.44 -2.86
N GLU A 340 -7.04 21.81 -2.99
CA GLU A 340 -5.90 21.04 -2.49
C GLU A 340 -5.89 20.97 -0.96
N VAL A 341 -6.31 22.03 -0.25
CA VAL A 341 -6.47 21.97 1.22
C VAL A 341 -7.46 20.88 1.64
N LEU A 342 -8.56 20.71 0.90
CA LEU A 342 -9.54 19.65 1.17
C LEU A 342 -9.19 18.29 0.54
N TRP A 343 -8.11 18.19 -0.25
CA TRP A 343 -7.81 17.05 -1.13
C TRP A 343 -8.98 16.69 -2.05
N THR A 344 -9.49 17.70 -2.73
CA THR A 344 -10.56 17.60 -3.71
C THR A 344 -10.14 18.24 -5.02
N HIS A 345 -11.01 18.18 -6.02
CA HIS A 345 -10.80 18.83 -7.31
C HIS A 345 -11.86 19.89 -7.56
N ARG A 346 -11.60 20.78 -8.52
CA ARG A 346 -12.48 21.87 -8.91
C ARG A 346 -13.92 21.45 -9.23
N GLY A 347 -14.08 20.27 -9.83
CA GLY A 347 -15.39 19.68 -10.14
C GLY A 347 -16.09 18.95 -8.98
N ALA A 348 -15.58 19.02 -7.75
CA ALA A 348 -16.13 18.24 -6.63
C ALA A 348 -17.55 18.70 -6.28
N SER A 349 -18.43 17.73 -6.08
CA SER A 349 -19.79 17.94 -5.59
C SER A 349 -19.81 18.39 -4.13
N ASP A 350 -20.90 19.02 -3.70
CA ASP A 350 -21.07 19.47 -2.32
C ASP A 350 -20.99 18.32 -1.31
N GLU A 351 -21.43 17.12 -1.70
CA GLU A 351 -21.31 15.93 -0.85
C GLU A 351 -19.85 15.48 -0.71
N GLU A 352 -19.08 15.50 -1.79
CA GLU A 352 -17.65 15.21 -1.77
C GLU A 352 -16.90 16.24 -0.92
N LEU A 353 -17.22 17.53 -1.04
CA LEU A 353 -16.64 18.59 -0.22
C LEU A 353 -16.93 18.37 1.27
N ARG A 354 -18.18 18.03 1.64
CA ARG A 354 -18.55 17.70 3.04
C ARG A 354 -17.80 16.48 3.56
N ARG A 355 -17.69 15.41 2.78
CA ARG A 355 -16.93 14.20 3.16
C ARG A 355 -15.44 14.51 3.30
N ALA A 356 -14.88 15.29 2.38
CA ALA A 356 -13.49 15.72 2.41
C ALA A 356 -13.19 16.57 3.66
N TYR A 357 -14.03 17.58 3.95
CA TYR A 357 -13.92 18.40 5.15
C TYR A 357 -13.93 17.55 6.43
N LYS A 358 -14.88 16.61 6.56
CA LYS A 358 -14.93 15.71 7.71
C LYS A 358 -13.63 14.92 7.89
N ARG A 359 -13.09 14.35 6.80
CA ARG A 359 -11.82 13.63 6.82
C ARG A 359 -10.65 14.52 7.20
N GLN A 360 -10.54 15.72 6.61
CA GLN A 360 -9.48 16.65 6.97
C GLN A 360 -9.55 17.06 8.43
N ARG A 361 -10.74 17.35 8.97
CA ARG A 361 -10.89 17.68 10.38
C ARG A 361 -10.53 16.56 11.33
N GLU A 362 -10.79 15.31 10.93
CA GLU A 362 -10.35 14.14 11.69
C GLU A 362 -8.82 13.96 11.65
N ILE A 363 -8.18 14.21 10.50
CA ILE A 363 -6.71 14.17 10.38
C ILE A 363 -6.06 15.30 11.16
N TYR A 364 -6.59 16.53 11.08
CA TYR A 364 -6.05 17.73 11.74
C TYR A 364 -6.61 17.97 13.15
N GLN A 365 -7.23 16.97 13.77
CA GLN A 365 -7.60 17.08 15.18
C GLN A 365 -6.36 17.07 16.07
N GLN A 366 -6.51 17.59 17.28
CA GLN A 366 -5.48 17.49 18.31
C GLN A 366 -5.21 16.00 18.62
N ASP A 367 -3.94 15.65 18.81
CA ASP A 367 -3.49 14.28 19.11
C ASP A 367 -3.77 13.23 18.00
N SER A 368 -4.01 13.69 16.77
CA SER A 368 -4.15 12.81 15.62
C SER A 368 -2.86 12.03 15.33
N LEU A 369 -2.95 10.70 15.29
CA LEU A 369 -1.79 9.82 15.10
C LEU A 369 -0.95 10.16 13.85
N PRO A 370 -1.51 10.37 12.64
CA PRO A 370 -0.74 10.70 11.44
C PRO A 370 0.10 11.98 11.57
N LEU A 371 -0.28 12.91 12.44
CA LEU A 371 0.40 14.20 12.62
C LEU A 371 1.42 14.21 13.75
N THR A 372 1.59 13.09 14.46
CA THR A 372 2.52 13.00 15.58
C THR A 372 3.90 13.52 15.21
N SER A 373 4.41 14.52 15.93
CA SER A 373 5.73 15.16 15.73
C SER A 373 5.96 15.92 14.41
N LEU A 374 4.93 16.09 13.57
CA LEU A 374 5.06 16.80 12.29
C LEU A 374 4.82 18.30 12.39
N LEU A 375 3.86 18.71 13.21
CA LEU A 375 3.43 20.11 13.35
C LEU A 375 3.53 20.57 14.80
N THR A 376 3.87 21.84 14.97
CA THR A 376 3.67 22.57 16.23
C THR A 376 2.18 22.86 16.46
N GLU A 377 1.79 23.19 17.69
CA GLU A 377 0.41 23.55 18.02
C GLU A 377 -0.09 24.75 17.20
N GLU A 378 0.77 25.75 16.98
CA GLU A 378 0.47 26.93 16.16
C GLU A 378 0.30 26.59 14.67
N GLU A 379 1.13 25.70 14.13
CA GLU A 379 0.97 25.21 12.76
C GLU A 379 -0.30 24.38 12.59
N LEU A 380 -0.62 23.52 13.56
CA LEU A 380 -1.84 22.73 13.55
C LEU A 380 -3.09 23.65 13.58
N ALA A 381 -3.08 24.69 14.42
CA ALA A 381 -4.16 25.67 14.46
C ALA A 381 -4.34 26.40 13.13
N ARG A 382 -3.23 26.78 12.47
CA ARG A 382 -3.26 27.40 11.13
C ARG A 382 -3.81 26.45 10.06
N GLU A 383 -3.40 25.19 10.05
CA GLU A 383 -3.92 24.21 9.10
C GLU A 383 -5.41 23.93 9.31
N ARG A 384 -5.87 23.87 10.56
CA ARG A 384 -7.30 23.75 10.87
C ARG A 384 -8.10 24.95 10.38
N ALA A 385 -7.62 26.16 10.63
CA ALA A 385 -8.26 27.38 10.14
C ALA A 385 -8.35 27.40 8.60
N ARG A 386 -7.29 26.95 7.90
CA ARG A 386 -7.30 26.80 6.43
C ARG A 386 -8.34 25.78 5.96
N VAL A 387 -8.49 24.65 6.66
CA VAL A 387 -9.50 23.63 6.34
C VAL A 387 -10.91 24.18 6.51
N ASP A 388 -11.16 24.95 7.58
CA ASP A 388 -12.45 25.60 7.82
C ASP A 388 -12.73 26.68 6.75
N GLU A 389 -11.76 27.53 6.43
CA GLU A 389 -11.86 28.55 5.37
C GLU A 389 -12.14 27.93 3.99
N ALA A 390 -11.45 26.84 3.64
CA ALA A 390 -11.66 26.12 2.40
C ALA A 390 -13.07 25.56 2.31
N TYR A 391 -13.59 24.98 3.39
CA TYR A 391 -14.94 24.46 3.43
C TYR A 391 -15.99 25.56 3.29
N ASP A 392 -15.86 26.66 4.05
CA ASP A 392 -16.82 27.77 4.02
C ASP A 392 -16.85 28.48 2.67
N THR A 393 -15.70 28.58 2.00
CA THR A 393 -15.59 29.23 0.68
C THR A 393 -16.08 28.33 -0.44
N LEU A 394 -15.75 27.03 -0.41
CA LEU A 394 -16.07 26.11 -1.50
C LEU A 394 -17.50 25.57 -1.44
N LEU A 395 -18.14 25.57 -0.26
CA LEU A 395 -19.54 25.14 -0.14
C LEU A 395 -20.53 26.25 -0.50
N ASP A 396 -20.15 27.52 -0.36
CA ASP A 396 -20.97 28.67 -0.78
C ASP A 396 -20.83 28.87 -2.30
N PRO A 397 -21.91 28.76 -3.10
CA PRO A 397 -21.83 28.86 -4.55
C PRO A 397 -21.31 30.21 -5.07
N ILE A 398 -21.59 31.30 -4.34
CA ILE A 398 -21.18 32.66 -4.72
C ILE A 398 -19.68 32.83 -4.42
N ARG A 399 -19.25 32.44 -3.22
CA ARG A 399 -17.84 32.53 -2.82
C ARG A 399 -16.95 31.60 -3.65
N ARG A 400 -17.40 30.37 -3.91
CA ARG A 400 -16.69 29.40 -4.78
C ARG A 400 -16.45 29.96 -6.17
N ARG A 401 -17.47 30.56 -6.80
CA ARG A 401 -17.33 31.19 -8.13
C ARG A 401 -16.33 32.35 -8.13
N ALA A 402 -16.38 33.21 -7.11
CA ALA A 402 -15.45 34.33 -6.99
C ALA A 402 -14.01 33.83 -6.79
N TYR A 403 -13.81 32.83 -5.94
CA TYR A 403 -12.53 32.16 -5.72
C TYR A 403 -12.00 31.48 -6.98
N ASP A 404 -12.85 30.74 -7.69
CA ASP A 404 -12.51 30.08 -8.94
C ASP A 404 -12.00 31.09 -9.98
N LYS A 405 -12.66 32.25 -10.08
CA LYS A 405 -12.27 33.30 -11.02
C LYS A 405 -10.91 33.93 -10.66
N SER A 406 -10.59 34.09 -9.38
CA SER A 406 -9.34 34.72 -8.95
C SER A 406 -8.15 33.75 -9.00
N THR A 407 -8.35 32.49 -8.63
CA THR A 407 -7.27 31.51 -8.50
C THR A 407 -6.92 30.85 -9.83
N PHE A 408 -7.87 30.75 -10.76
CA PHE A 408 -7.63 30.13 -12.06
C PHE A 408 -8.15 31.02 -13.21
N PRO A 409 -7.47 32.15 -13.48
CA PRO A 409 -7.89 33.12 -14.48
C PRO A 409 -7.84 32.61 -15.93
N GLU A 410 -7.02 31.59 -16.21
CA GLU A 410 -6.78 31.05 -17.56
C GLU A 410 -7.87 30.07 -18.05
N ALA A 411 -8.75 29.59 -17.17
CA ALA A 411 -9.76 28.58 -17.49
C ALA A 411 -10.96 29.10 -18.31
N GLU A 412 -11.02 30.40 -18.64
CA GLU A 412 -12.01 30.95 -19.58
C GLU A 412 -11.64 30.68 -21.06
N ALA A 413 -10.41 30.23 -21.35
CA ALA A 413 -10.01 29.77 -22.68
C ALA A 413 -10.01 28.23 -22.78
N GLY A 414 -11.21 27.64 -22.89
CA GLY A 414 -11.42 26.47 -23.73
C GLY A 414 -10.81 25.09 -23.37
N GLU A 415 -10.13 24.89 -22.24
CA GLU A 415 -9.69 23.54 -21.82
C GLU A 415 -10.15 23.21 -20.40
N GLN A 416 -11.30 22.52 -20.31
CA GLN A 416 -11.59 21.67 -19.16
C GLN A 416 -10.57 20.52 -19.18
N PRO A 417 -9.85 20.21 -18.08
CA PRO A 417 -9.09 18.97 -18.02
C PRO A 417 -10.06 17.81 -18.32
N PRO A 418 -9.63 16.77 -19.06
CA PRO A 418 -10.52 15.70 -19.45
C PRO A 418 -11.13 15.14 -18.17
N ARG A 419 -12.47 15.23 -18.07
CA ARG A 419 -13.24 14.36 -17.19
C ARG A 419 -12.72 12.96 -17.45
N PRO A 420 -12.51 12.10 -16.43
CA PRO A 420 -12.25 10.69 -16.71
C PRO A 420 -13.32 10.24 -17.71
N GLU A 421 -12.88 9.78 -18.89
CA GLU A 421 -13.67 9.56 -20.11
C GLU A 421 -14.81 8.54 -19.96
N VAL A 422 -15.14 8.12 -18.74
CA VAL A 422 -16.12 7.08 -18.49
C VAL A 422 -17.57 7.60 -18.55
N ASP A 423 -17.88 8.88 -18.31
CA ASP A 423 -19.29 9.25 -18.06
C ASP A 423 -19.93 10.34 -18.94
N ALA A 424 -19.33 10.83 -20.04
CA ALA A 424 -20.07 11.69 -20.97
C ALA A 424 -21.05 10.86 -21.84
N ALA A 425 -20.57 9.72 -22.37
CA ALA A 425 -21.39 8.76 -23.09
C ALA A 425 -22.42 8.11 -22.15
N LEU A 426 -22.00 7.69 -20.95
CA LEU A 426 -22.90 7.07 -19.97
C LEU A 426 -23.93 8.06 -19.41
N ALA A 427 -23.57 9.33 -19.21
CA ALA A 427 -24.55 10.36 -18.81
C ALA A 427 -25.53 10.69 -19.94
N ALA A 428 -25.08 10.74 -21.20
CA ALA A 428 -25.95 10.90 -22.36
C ALA A 428 -26.88 9.69 -22.52
N GLU A 429 -26.37 8.47 -22.38
CA GLU A 429 -27.13 7.22 -22.43
C GLU A 429 -28.17 7.15 -21.30
N ARG A 430 -27.78 7.50 -20.06
CA ARG A 430 -28.71 7.61 -18.91
C ARG A 430 -29.78 8.68 -19.13
N ALA A 431 -29.43 9.82 -19.71
CA ALA A 431 -30.38 10.89 -20.03
C ALA A 431 -31.36 10.46 -21.14
N MET A 432 -30.89 9.77 -22.18
CA MET A 432 -31.71 9.18 -23.23
C MET A 432 -32.66 8.12 -22.65
N LEU A 433 -32.14 7.19 -21.84
CA LEU A 433 -32.95 6.15 -21.18
C LEU A 433 -34.03 6.77 -20.29
N ARG A 434 -33.71 7.81 -19.49
CA ARG A 434 -34.72 8.52 -18.68
C ARG A 434 -35.79 9.19 -19.53
N ALA A 435 -35.42 9.78 -20.66
CA ALA A 435 -36.37 10.41 -21.58
C ALA A 435 -37.26 9.38 -22.30
N GLU A 436 -36.74 8.19 -22.61
CA GLU A 436 -37.47 7.05 -23.17
C GLU A 436 -38.45 6.46 -22.12
N LEU A 437 -37.97 6.22 -20.90
CA LEU A 437 -38.77 5.69 -19.78
C LEU A 437 -39.91 6.64 -19.37
N ALA A 438 -39.70 7.96 -19.42
CA ALA A 438 -40.75 8.93 -19.14
C ALA A 438 -41.90 8.89 -20.16
N ARG A 439 -41.68 8.33 -21.36
CA ARG A 439 -42.69 8.11 -22.40
C ARG A 439 -43.33 6.71 -22.34
N GLU A 440 -42.65 5.73 -21.73
CA GLU A 440 -43.13 4.34 -21.63
C GLU A 440 -43.88 4.03 -20.31
N ILE A 441 -43.61 4.77 -19.24
CA ILE A 441 -44.24 4.55 -17.93
C ILE A 441 -45.49 5.42 -17.78
N HIS A 442 -46.64 4.79 -17.92
CA HIS A 442 -47.97 5.33 -17.69
C HIS A 442 -48.73 4.46 -16.66
N PRO A 443 -49.86 4.92 -16.12
CA PRO A 443 -50.62 4.20 -15.08
C PRO A 443 -51.06 2.77 -15.47
N GLU A 444 -51.08 2.43 -16.76
CA GLU A 444 -51.44 1.10 -17.28
C GLU A 444 -50.24 0.24 -17.73
N THR A 445 -49.00 0.72 -17.59
CA THR A 445 -47.80 0.01 -18.05
C THR A 445 -47.60 -1.33 -17.32
N GLU A 446 -47.30 -2.40 -18.05
CA GLU A 446 -46.89 -3.68 -17.46
C GLU A 446 -45.37 -3.75 -17.27
N PHE A 447 -44.90 -4.08 -16.06
CA PHE A 447 -43.46 -4.08 -15.73
C PHE A 447 -42.81 -5.46 -15.89
N SER A 448 -42.09 -5.66 -17.00
CA SER A 448 -41.26 -6.86 -17.21
C SER A 448 -39.89 -6.75 -16.51
N GLY A 449 -39.18 -7.87 -16.39
CA GLY A 449 -37.79 -7.89 -15.91
C GLY A 449 -36.89 -6.95 -16.71
N ALA A 450 -37.03 -6.94 -18.04
CA ALA A 450 -36.30 -6.03 -18.92
C ALA A 450 -36.62 -4.55 -18.66
N LEU A 451 -37.89 -4.21 -18.36
CA LEU A 451 -38.26 -2.84 -18.02
C LEU A 451 -37.69 -2.44 -16.65
N LEU A 452 -37.69 -3.34 -15.66
CA LEU A 452 -37.06 -3.10 -14.35
C LEU A 452 -35.55 -2.88 -14.49
N LYS A 453 -34.88 -3.65 -15.36
CA LYS A 453 -33.47 -3.46 -15.71
C LYS A 453 -33.22 -2.08 -16.34
N LYS A 454 -34.03 -1.67 -17.32
CA LYS A 454 -33.97 -0.34 -17.93
C LYS A 454 -34.15 0.77 -16.88
N VAL A 455 -35.16 0.67 -16.00
CA VAL A 455 -35.41 1.62 -14.91
C VAL A 455 -34.18 1.74 -14.02
N ARG A 456 -33.62 0.61 -13.57
CA ARG A 456 -32.41 0.57 -12.73
C ARG A 456 -31.21 1.24 -13.41
N GLN A 457 -30.94 0.89 -14.67
CA GLN A 457 -29.82 1.44 -15.44
C GLN A 457 -29.98 2.95 -15.66
N SER A 458 -31.20 3.44 -15.90
CA SER A 458 -31.48 4.88 -16.02
C SER A 458 -31.21 5.65 -14.72
N LEU A 459 -31.34 5.00 -13.57
CA LEU A 459 -31.03 5.57 -12.26
C LEU A 459 -29.53 5.45 -11.92
N GLY A 460 -28.74 4.74 -12.73
CA GLY A 460 -27.31 4.50 -12.48
C GLY A 460 -27.04 3.57 -11.31
N ILE A 461 -28.00 2.72 -10.96
CA ILE A 461 -27.93 1.83 -9.80
C ILE A 461 -27.33 0.49 -10.22
N GLU A 462 -26.30 0.03 -9.53
CA GLU A 462 -25.73 -1.31 -9.75
C GLU A 462 -26.54 -2.38 -9.00
N ILE A 463 -26.57 -3.61 -9.53
CA ILE A 463 -27.35 -4.73 -8.94
C ILE A 463 -26.87 -5.02 -7.51
N GLU A 464 -25.57 -4.91 -7.29
CA GLU A 464 -24.88 -5.13 -6.03
C GLU A 464 -25.32 -4.11 -4.97
N GLU A 465 -25.72 -2.91 -5.37
CA GLU A 465 -26.25 -1.88 -4.47
C GLU A 465 -27.64 -2.28 -3.95
N ILE A 466 -28.53 -2.74 -4.84
CA ILE A 466 -29.85 -3.25 -4.48
C ILE A 466 -29.71 -4.47 -3.57
N ALA A 467 -28.79 -5.38 -3.89
CA ALA A 467 -28.54 -6.59 -3.10
C ALA A 467 -28.12 -6.26 -1.66
N ASN A 468 -27.19 -5.31 -1.50
CA ASN A 468 -26.69 -4.90 -0.19
C ASN A 468 -27.77 -4.24 0.68
N ARG A 469 -28.68 -3.48 0.05
CA ARG A 469 -29.75 -2.72 0.72
C ARG A 469 -30.98 -3.59 1.04
N THR A 470 -31.43 -4.40 0.10
CA THR A 470 -32.64 -5.24 0.24
C THR A 470 -32.38 -6.59 0.89
N LYS A 471 -31.09 -6.99 1.01
CA LYS A 471 -30.65 -8.33 1.45
C LYS A 471 -31.09 -9.47 0.54
N ILE A 472 -31.59 -9.16 -0.65
CA ILE A 472 -31.84 -10.12 -1.72
C ILE A 472 -30.50 -10.40 -2.42
N SER A 473 -30.19 -11.65 -2.72
CA SER A 473 -28.92 -11.97 -3.38
C SER A 473 -28.86 -11.36 -4.79
N ALA A 474 -27.66 -10.94 -5.22
CA ALA A 474 -27.45 -10.43 -6.57
C ALA A 474 -27.83 -11.44 -7.66
N SER A 475 -27.73 -12.74 -7.37
CA SER A 475 -28.18 -13.82 -8.25
C SER A 475 -29.69 -13.78 -8.49
N HIS A 476 -30.50 -13.61 -7.44
CA HIS A 476 -31.96 -13.53 -7.58
C HIS A 476 -32.39 -12.22 -8.25
N LEU A 477 -31.68 -11.12 -8.02
CA LEU A 477 -31.95 -9.85 -8.69
C LEU A 477 -31.66 -9.93 -10.20
N LYS A 478 -30.56 -10.58 -10.60
CA LYS A 478 -30.27 -10.87 -12.01
C LYS A 478 -31.35 -11.75 -12.63
N ALA A 479 -31.76 -12.82 -11.94
CA ALA A 479 -32.84 -13.68 -12.39
C ALA A 479 -34.20 -12.95 -12.52
N ILE A 480 -34.46 -11.93 -11.70
CA ILE A 480 -35.64 -11.06 -11.85
C ILE A 480 -35.56 -10.22 -13.12
N GLU A 481 -34.40 -9.61 -13.39
CA GLU A 481 -34.21 -8.75 -14.56
C GLU A 481 -34.19 -9.52 -15.88
N GLU A 482 -33.69 -10.75 -15.86
CA GLU A 482 -33.60 -11.65 -17.02
C GLU A 482 -34.86 -12.51 -17.20
N GLU A 483 -35.83 -12.40 -16.28
CA GLU A 483 -37.02 -13.26 -16.19
C GLU A 483 -36.67 -14.76 -16.22
N ASP A 484 -35.52 -15.14 -15.64
CA ASP A 484 -35.13 -16.55 -15.48
C ASP A 484 -35.89 -17.16 -14.31
N PHE A 485 -37.16 -17.47 -14.56
CA PHE A 485 -38.10 -17.97 -13.57
C PHE A 485 -37.68 -19.29 -12.90
N ARG A 486 -36.78 -20.06 -13.53
CA ARG A 486 -36.24 -21.32 -12.97
C ARG A 486 -35.31 -21.09 -11.78
N SER A 487 -34.59 -19.96 -11.80
CA SER A 487 -33.61 -19.61 -10.78
C SER A 487 -34.21 -18.77 -9.65
N LEU A 488 -35.52 -18.51 -9.70
CA LEU A 488 -36.25 -17.78 -8.67
C LEU A 488 -36.83 -18.73 -7.62
N PRO A 489 -36.90 -18.30 -6.34
CA PRO A 489 -37.54 -19.09 -5.29
C PRO A 489 -39.07 -19.18 -5.51
N ALA A 490 -39.77 -19.86 -4.59
CA ALA A 490 -41.22 -20.01 -4.64
C ALA A 490 -41.94 -18.65 -4.81
N ALA A 491 -43.07 -18.65 -5.52
CA ALA A 491 -43.76 -17.43 -5.96
C ALA A 491 -44.13 -16.44 -4.83
N VAL A 492 -44.29 -16.92 -3.59
CA VAL A 492 -44.52 -16.09 -2.40
C VAL A 492 -43.29 -15.22 -2.10
N TYR A 493 -42.08 -15.78 -2.19
CA TYR A 493 -40.82 -15.05 -2.02
C TYR A 493 -40.52 -14.15 -3.22
N THR A 494 -40.76 -14.61 -4.45
CA THR A 494 -40.61 -13.80 -5.66
C THR A 494 -41.47 -12.54 -5.60
N ARG A 495 -42.71 -12.63 -5.09
CA ARG A 495 -43.57 -11.47 -4.86
C ARG A 495 -42.90 -10.45 -3.94
N GLY A 496 -42.36 -10.90 -2.81
CA GLY A 496 -41.66 -10.04 -1.86
C GLY A 496 -40.44 -9.37 -2.48
N PHE A 497 -39.63 -10.13 -3.23
CA PHE A 497 -38.44 -9.61 -3.88
C PHE A 497 -38.76 -8.53 -4.90
N VAL A 498 -39.73 -8.79 -5.77
CA VAL A 498 -40.16 -7.84 -6.80
C VAL A 498 -40.76 -6.57 -6.18
N GLN A 499 -41.48 -6.67 -5.05
CA GLN A 499 -41.98 -5.51 -4.33
C GLN A 499 -40.86 -4.67 -3.71
N GLU A 500 -39.84 -5.28 -3.11
CA GLU A 500 -38.71 -4.56 -2.55
C GLU A 500 -37.85 -3.91 -3.63
N VAL A 501 -37.66 -4.56 -4.77
CA VAL A 501 -37.01 -3.97 -5.94
C VAL A 501 -37.80 -2.76 -6.45
N ALA A 502 -39.13 -2.87 -6.56
CA ALA A 502 -39.98 -1.76 -7.00
C ALA A 502 -39.91 -0.55 -6.06
N LYS A 503 -39.96 -0.78 -4.74
CA LYS A 503 -39.79 0.28 -3.73
C LYS A 503 -38.43 0.96 -3.85
N TYR A 504 -37.38 0.17 -4.04
CA TYR A 504 -36.02 0.70 -4.18
C TYR A 504 -35.86 1.55 -5.45
N LEU A 505 -36.46 1.10 -6.56
CA LEU A 505 -36.46 1.80 -7.85
C LEU A 505 -37.51 2.94 -7.92
N LYS A 506 -38.25 3.19 -6.84
CA LYS A 506 -39.29 4.24 -6.74
C LYS A 506 -40.40 4.13 -7.79
N VAL A 507 -40.76 2.91 -8.17
CA VAL A 507 -41.91 2.60 -9.05
C VAL A 507 -43.00 1.89 -8.25
N ASP A 508 -44.26 1.93 -8.70
CA ASP A 508 -45.41 1.39 -7.95
C ASP A 508 -45.26 -0.12 -7.65
N PRO A 509 -45.04 -0.52 -6.38
CA PRO A 509 -44.84 -1.92 -6.01
C PRO A 509 -46.05 -2.82 -6.28
N ALA A 510 -47.27 -2.28 -6.22
CA ALA A 510 -48.49 -3.04 -6.47
C ALA A 510 -48.64 -3.34 -7.96
N GLN A 511 -48.35 -2.36 -8.82
CA GLN A 511 -48.36 -2.52 -10.27
C GLN A 511 -47.26 -3.47 -10.76
N VAL A 512 -46.03 -3.29 -10.27
CA VAL A 512 -44.89 -4.15 -10.64
C VAL A 512 -45.13 -5.60 -10.21
N SER A 513 -45.52 -5.83 -8.95
CA SER A 513 -45.72 -7.21 -8.47
C SER A 513 -46.86 -7.94 -9.20
N ARG A 514 -47.96 -7.24 -9.52
CA ARG A 514 -49.09 -7.78 -10.27
C ARG A 514 -48.71 -8.18 -11.70
N SER A 515 -48.04 -7.30 -12.42
CA SER A 515 -47.66 -7.54 -13.83
C SER A 515 -46.55 -8.60 -13.96
N TYR A 516 -45.54 -8.55 -13.09
CA TYR A 516 -44.47 -9.54 -13.06
C TYR A 516 -44.98 -10.95 -12.68
N LEU A 517 -45.84 -11.06 -11.66
CA LEU A 517 -46.37 -12.36 -11.24
C LEU A 517 -47.35 -12.97 -12.26
N LYS A 518 -48.06 -12.15 -13.05
CA LYS A 518 -48.89 -12.62 -14.16
C LYS A 518 -48.03 -13.40 -15.17
N ARG A 519 -46.85 -12.88 -15.54
CA ARG A 519 -45.87 -13.57 -16.41
C ARG A 519 -45.29 -14.81 -15.75
N HIS A 520 -44.87 -14.70 -14.49
CA HIS A 520 -44.32 -15.84 -13.76
C HIS A 520 -45.32 -17.01 -13.67
N ARG A 521 -46.61 -16.73 -13.42
CA ARG A 521 -47.67 -17.76 -13.40
C ARG A 521 -47.92 -18.38 -14.77
N ALA A 522 -47.96 -17.57 -15.83
CA ALA A 522 -48.13 -18.06 -17.20
C ALA A 522 -46.97 -19.00 -17.58
N TRP A 523 -45.73 -18.65 -17.21
CA TRP A 523 -44.56 -19.50 -17.43
C TRP A 523 -44.66 -20.82 -16.66
N ARG A 524 -45.04 -20.78 -15.37
CA ARG A 524 -45.21 -21.99 -14.54
C ARG A 524 -46.29 -22.93 -15.08
N GLN A 525 -47.41 -22.38 -15.57
CA GLN A 525 -48.47 -23.16 -16.22
C GLN A 525 -47.99 -23.82 -17.52
N ALA A 526 -47.22 -23.10 -18.35
CA ALA A 526 -46.67 -23.64 -19.59
C ALA A 526 -45.61 -24.75 -19.36
N HIS A 527 -44.98 -24.79 -18.19
CA HIS A 527 -43.90 -25.73 -17.86
C HIS A 527 -44.30 -26.79 -16.81
N GLY A 528 -45.60 -26.93 -16.51
CA GLY A 528 -46.12 -27.97 -15.62
C GLY A 528 -45.68 -27.85 -14.16
N VAL A 529 -45.27 -26.66 -13.72
CA VAL A 529 -44.84 -26.39 -12.34
C VAL A 529 -46.05 -25.86 -11.57
N ASP A 530 -46.81 -26.75 -10.92
CA ASP A 530 -48.10 -26.50 -10.23
C ASP A 530 -48.10 -25.22 -9.35
N PRO A 531 -49.23 -24.49 -9.19
CA PRO A 531 -49.31 -23.11 -8.66
C PRO A 531 -48.55 -22.78 -7.38
#